data_AF-A0A7Y0C1I3-F1
#
_entry.id   AF-A0A7Y0C1I3-F1
#
_cell.length_a   1.000
_cell.length_b   1.000
_cell.length_c   1.000
_cell.angle_alpha   90.00
_cell.angle_beta   90.00
_cell.angle_gamma   90.00
#
_symmetry.space_group_name_H-M   'P 1'
#
loop_
_entity.id
_entity.type
_entity.pdbx_description
1 polymer ?
#
loop_
_entity_poly.entity_id
_entity_poly.type
_entity_poly.pdbx_seq_one_letter_code
_entity_poly.pdbx_strand_id
1 'polypeptide(L)'
;MSSLLLNHLTQEHAAVGAFLELLDEEAAAMSHGDFAALPALAERKSQLIEQVALLDHQRELEQISLGYAADRSGAESVAAAGGEVLQTAWRNLRELATQAREHNHRNGVMVHTHLDFTRQSISFLKARGQPLYGPDGTHHTGTGQGNSLASG
;
A
#
# COMPACT_ATOMS: atom_id res chain seq x y z
N MET A 1 -12.26 -33.40 12.30
CA MET A 1 -12.42 -31.99 11.88
C MET A 1 -11.29 -31.21 12.53
N SER A 2 -10.28 -30.74 11.78
CA SER A 2 -9.10 -30.07 12.38
C SER A 2 -9.52 -28.72 12.98
N SER A 3 -9.74 -28.69 14.29
CA SER A 3 -10.03 -27.47 15.04
C SER A 3 -8.87 -26.47 15.01
N LEU A 4 -7.64 -26.97 14.85
CA LEU A 4 -6.43 -26.16 14.72
C LEU A 4 -6.45 -25.34 13.44
N LEU A 5 -6.74 -25.98 12.30
CA LEU A 5 -6.80 -25.28 11.02
C LEU A 5 -7.91 -24.21 10.99
N LEU A 6 -9.08 -24.50 11.57
CA LEU A 6 -10.15 -23.50 11.70
C LEU A 6 -9.72 -22.31 12.56
N ASN A 7 -8.98 -22.58 13.64
CA ASN A 7 -8.46 -21.54 14.51
C ASN A 7 -7.44 -20.67 13.78
N HIS A 8 -6.51 -21.25 13.02
CA HIS A 8 -5.56 -20.51 12.19
C HIS A 8 -6.26 -19.62 11.15
N LEU A 9 -7.22 -20.17 10.41
CA LEU A 9 -7.99 -19.39 9.43
C LEU A 9 -8.75 -18.21 10.07
N THR A 10 -9.24 -18.39 11.29
CA THR A 10 -9.92 -17.33 12.04
C THR A 10 -8.93 -16.24 12.49
N GLN A 11 -7.74 -16.62 12.95
CA GLN A 11 -6.69 -15.68 13.30
C GLN A 11 -6.18 -14.89 12.08
N GLU A 12 -5.97 -15.57 10.95
CA GLU A 12 -5.62 -14.92 9.68
C GLU A 12 -6.69 -13.92 9.27
N HIS A 13 -7.96 -14.31 9.33
CA HIS A 13 -9.06 -13.41 9.01
C HIS A 13 -9.07 -12.17 9.91
N ALA A 14 -8.82 -12.31 11.21
CA ALA A 14 -8.74 -11.18 12.13
C ALA A 14 -7.55 -10.26 11.80
N ALA A 15 -6.37 -10.83 11.52
CA ALA A 15 -5.17 -10.06 11.19
C ALA A 15 -5.33 -9.30 9.86
N VAL A 16 -5.88 -9.94 8.83
CA VAL A 16 -6.16 -9.28 7.53
C VAL A 16 -7.27 -8.22 7.67
N GLY A 17 -8.25 -8.44 8.56
CA GLY A 17 -9.27 -7.44 8.89
C GLY A 17 -8.67 -6.19 9.53
N ALA A 18 -7.80 -6.36 10.54
CA ALA A 18 -7.08 -5.25 11.16
C ALA A 18 -6.19 -4.51 10.15
N PHE A 19 -5.58 -5.24 9.20
CA PHE A 19 -4.79 -4.64 8.14
C PHE A 19 -5.66 -3.79 7.19
N LEU A 20 -6.87 -4.24 6.88
CA LEU A 20 -7.83 -3.46 6.08
C LEU A 20 -8.25 -2.16 6.78
N GLU A 21 -8.60 -2.23 8.06
CA GLU A 21 -8.94 -1.04 8.86
C GLU A 21 -7.78 -0.04 8.87
N LEU A 22 -6.55 -0.53 9.01
CA LEU A 22 -5.35 0.31 8.96
C LEU A 22 -5.13 0.97 7.59
N LEU A 23 -5.43 0.26 6.49
CA LEU A 23 -5.37 0.84 5.14
C LEU A 23 -6.43 1.94 4.97
N ASP A 24 -7.60 1.80 5.57
CA ASP A 24 -8.63 2.85 5.55
C ASP A 24 -8.22 4.06 6.40
N GLU A 25 -7.59 3.85 7.56
CA GLU A 25 -6.97 4.93 8.34
C GLU A 25 -5.89 5.67 7.53
N GLU A 26 -5.04 4.94 6.81
CA GLU A 26 -3.99 5.51 5.95
C GLU A 26 -4.59 6.34 4.80
N ALA A 27 -5.63 5.83 4.14
CA ALA A 27 -6.36 6.56 3.09
C ALA A 27 -7.01 7.84 3.64
N ALA A 28 -7.62 7.76 4.83
CA ALA A 28 -8.24 8.90 5.49
C ALA A 28 -7.19 9.95 5.86
N ALA A 29 -6.06 9.56 6.46
CA ALA A 29 -4.99 10.48 6.82
C ALA A 29 -4.47 11.26 5.60
N MET A 30 -4.20 10.56 4.49
CA MET A 30 -3.77 11.20 3.24
C MET A 30 -4.85 12.15 2.67
N SER A 31 -6.12 11.71 2.67
CA SER A 31 -7.24 12.51 2.15
C SER A 31 -7.49 13.80 2.94
N HIS A 32 -7.28 13.77 4.26
CA HIS A 32 -7.41 14.94 5.14
C HIS A 32 -6.12 15.76 5.25
N GLY A 33 -5.03 15.31 4.62
CA GLY A 33 -3.72 15.97 4.71
C GLY A 33 -3.01 15.81 6.05
N ASP A 34 -3.41 14.84 6.88
CA ASP A 34 -2.74 14.52 8.14
C ASP A 34 -1.51 13.62 7.91
N PHE A 35 -0.50 14.20 7.26
CA PHE A 35 0.75 13.49 6.97
C PHE A 35 1.59 13.20 8.22
N ALA A 36 1.28 13.84 9.36
CA ALA A 36 1.96 13.60 10.64
C ALA A 36 1.62 12.24 11.24
N ALA A 37 0.43 11.70 10.95
CA ALA A 37 0.01 10.37 11.38
C ALA A 37 0.64 9.21 10.58
N LEU A 38 1.12 9.47 9.35
CA LEU A 38 1.60 8.43 8.43
C LEU A 38 2.77 7.59 8.96
N PRO A 39 3.79 8.14 9.65
CA PRO A 39 4.89 7.33 10.19
C PRO A 39 4.39 6.27 11.18
N ALA A 40 3.48 6.63 12.09
CA ALA A 40 2.91 5.69 13.06
C ALA A 40 1.99 4.65 12.40
N LEU A 41 1.27 5.03 11.34
CA LEU A 41 0.48 4.11 10.52
C LEU A 41 1.38 3.12 9.78
N ALA A 42 2.51 3.57 9.22
CA ALA A 42 3.48 2.73 8.52
C ALA A 42 4.12 1.69 9.46
N GLU A 43 4.47 2.07 10.68
CA GLU A 43 5.00 1.13 11.68
C GLU A 43 3.99 0.04 12.04
N ARG A 44 2.74 0.42 12.33
CA ARG A 44 1.64 -0.54 12.56
C ARG A 44 1.42 -1.46 11.36
N LYS A 45 1.56 -0.93 10.15
CA LYS A 45 1.40 -1.68 8.89
C LYS A 45 2.47 -2.76 8.76
N SER A 46 3.73 -2.42 9.07
CA SER A 46 4.83 -3.39 9.09
C SER A 46 4.58 -4.53 10.09
N GLN A 47 4.14 -4.21 11.31
CA GLN A 47 3.84 -5.22 12.34
C GLN A 47 2.72 -6.18 11.91
N LEU A 48 1.65 -5.66 11.31
CA LEU A 48 0.55 -6.50 10.80
C LEU A 48 0.98 -7.38 9.62
N ILE A 49 1.83 -6.89 8.72
CA ILE A 49 2.36 -7.69 7.61
C ILE A 49 3.18 -8.86 8.15
N GLU A 50 4.02 -8.63 9.16
CA GLU A 50 4.79 -9.70 9.82
C GLU A 50 3.87 -10.72 10.50
N GLN A 51 2.82 -10.25 11.17
CA GLN A 51 1.83 -11.13 11.80
C GLN A 51 1.09 -12.00 10.78
N VAL A 52 0.64 -11.43 9.67
CA VAL A 52 -0.03 -12.18 8.59
C VAL A 52 0.91 -13.23 7.99
N ALA A 53 2.18 -12.87 7.73
CA ALA A 53 3.18 -13.81 7.21
C ALA A 53 3.44 -14.99 8.16
N LEU A 54 3.47 -14.73 9.47
CA LEU A 54 3.64 -15.77 10.48
C LEU A 54 2.44 -16.73 10.50
N LEU A 55 1.22 -16.20 10.42
CA LEU A 55 0.00 -17.01 10.41
C LEU A 55 -0.10 -17.84 9.12
N ASP A 56 0.23 -17.26 7.96
CA ASP A 56 0.31 -17.96 6.68
C ASP A 56 1.26 -19.17 6.77
N HIS A 57 2.43 -18.98 7.39
CA HIS A 57 3.39 -20.05 7.57
C HIS A 57 2.86 -21.15 8.51
N GLN A 58 2.17 -20.79 9.60
CA GLN A 58 1.56 -21.77 10.50
C GLN A 58 0.49 -22.61 9.79
N ARG A 59 -0.36 -21.97 8.97
CA ARG A 59 -1.35 -22.64 8.14
C ARG A 59 -0.69 -23.59 7.14
N GLU A 60 0.41 -23.19 6.52
CA GLU A 60 1.19 -24.06 5.60
C GLU A 60 1.76 -25.29 6.31
N LEU A 61 2.33 -25.12 7.51
CA LEU A 61 2.82 -26.25 8.30
C LEU A 61 1.70 -27.25 8.66
N GLU A 62 0.52 -26.74 9.05
CA GLU A 62 -0.63 -27.58 9.36
C GLU A 62 -1.12 -28.33 8.10
N GLN A 63 -1.16 -27.66 6.93
CA GLN A 63 -1.53 -28.31 5.66
C GLN A 63 -0.58 -29.46 5.32
N ILE A 64 0.73 -29.24 5.45
CA ILE A 64 1.75 -30.29 5.21
C ILE A 64 1.53 -31.46 6.16
N SER A 65 1.25 -31.19 7.44
CA SER A 65 1.00 -32.23 8.45
C SER A 65 -0.22 -33.10 8.10
N LEU A 66 -1.19 -32.52 7.41
CA LEU A 66 -2.40 -33.18 6.92
C LEU A 66 -2.22 -33.83 5.54
N GLY A 67 -1.04 -33.73 4.93
CA GLY A 67 -0.71 -34.33 3.63
C GLY A 67 -1.08 -33.48 2.42
N TYR A 68 -1.34 -32.19 2.61
CA TYR A 68 -1.65 -31.23 1.53
C TYR A 68 -0.43 -30.39 1.17
N ALA A 69 -0.48 -29.75 0.00
CA ALA A 69 0.56 -28.84 -0.46
C ALA A 69 0.68 -27.60 0.45
N ALA A 70 1.89 -27.05 0.56
CA ALA A 70 2.18 -25.81 1.31
C ALA A 70 1.86 -24.57 0.48
N ASP A 71 0.68 -24.53 -0.14
CA ASP A 71 0.28 -23.45 -1.03
C ASP A 71 -1.25 -23.25 -0.98
N ARG A 72 -1.75 -22.32 -1.81
CA ARG A 72 -3.19 -22.03 -1.89
C ARG A 72 -4.02 -23.22 -2.37
N SER A 73 -3.45 -24.10 -3.21
CA SER A 73 -4.14 -25.29 -3.71
C SER A 73 -4.30 -26.34 -2.60
N GLY A 74 -3.30 -26.46 -1.72
CA GLY A 74 -3.38 -27.23 -0.48
C GLY A 74 -4.46 -26.69 0.44
N ALA A 75 -4.54 -25.37 0.60
CA ALA A 75 -5.49 -24.71 1.49
C ALA A 75 -6.94 -24.92 1.03
N GLU A 76 -7.17 -24.83 -0.29
CA GLU A 76 -8.46 -25.12 -0.89
C GLU A 76 -8.83 -26.60 -0.77
N SER A 77 -7.86 -27.51 -0.94
CA SER A 77 -8.07 -28.95 -0.82
C SER A 77 -8.38 -29.39 0.61
N VAL A 78 -7.67 -28.86 1.61
CA VAL A 78 -7.91 -29.16 3.02
C VAL A 78 -9.23 -28.53 3.50
N ALA A 79 -9.57 -27.33 3.03
CA ALA A 79 -10.86 -26.71 3.32
C ALA A 79 -11.99 -27.54 2.72
N ALA A 80 -11.84 -28.00 1.48
CA ALA A 80 -12.82 -28.84 0.79
C ALA A 80 -13.08 -30.15 1.57
N ALA A 81 -12.02 -30.82 2.02
CA ALA A 81 -12.09 -32.04 2.81
C ALA A 81 -12.58 -31.82 4.26
N GLY A 82 -12.40 -30.61 4.80
CA GLY A 82 -12.72 -30.23 6.18
C GLY A 82 -14.19 -29.90 6.45
N GLY A 83 -15.06 -29.94 5.42
CA GLY A 83 -16.49 -29.65 5.55
C GLY A 83 -16.85 -28.17 5.40
N GLU A 84 -18.15 -27.87 5.46
CA GLU A 84 -18.72 -26.56 5.10
C GLU A 84 -18.18 -25.38 5.93
N VAL A 85 -17.93 -25.59 7.22
CA VAL A 85 -17.39 -24.56 8.11
C VAL A 85 -16.00 -24.12 7.66
N LEU A 86 -15.13 -25.08 7.32
CA LEU A 86 -13.76 -24.80 6.91
C LEU A 86 -13.70 -24.19 5.51
N GLN A 87 -14.55 -24.68 4.60
CA GLN A 87 -14.74 -24.07 3.28
C GLN A 87 -15.20 -22.61 3.37
N THR A 88 -16.14 -22.32 4.26
CA THR A 88 -16.64 -20.94 4.48
C THR A 88 -15.55 -20.05 5.06
N ALA A 89 -14.82 -20.51 6.08
CA ALA A 89 -13.71 -19.75 6.67
C ALA A 89 -12.62 -19.42 5.63
N TRP A 90 -12.24 -20.40 4.80
CA TRP A 90 -11.26 -20.18 3.73
C TRP A 90 -11.76 -19.19 2.67
N ARG A 91 -13.03 -19.28 2.28
CA ARG A 91 -13.65 -18.36 1.32
C ARG A 91 -13.65 -16.93 1.83
N ASN A 92 -14.06 -16.72 3.08
CA ASN A 92 -14.10 -15.41 3.72
C ASN A 92 -12.70 -14.79 3.79
N LEU A 93 -11.70 -15.58 4.18
CA LEU A 93 -10.31 -15.13 4.20
C LEU A 93 -9.82 -14.70 2.82
N ARG A 94 -10.13 -15.46 1.76
CA ARG A 94 -9.76 -15.10 0.38
C ARG A 94 -10.41 -13.81 -0.10
N GLU A 95 -11.68 -13.62 0.23
CA GLU A 95 -12.41 -12.40 -0.09
C GLU A 95 -11.78 -11.20 0.62
N LEU A 96 -11.48 -11.34 1.90
CA LEU A 96 -10.86 -10.30 2.71
C LEU A 96 -9.45 -9.94 2.20
N ALA A 97 -8.63 -10.94 1.85
CA ALA A 97 -7.31 -10.72 1.26
C ALA A 97 -7.39 -10.00 -0.10
N THR A 98 -8.46 -10.26 -0.87
CA THR A 98 -8.71 -9.56 -2.14
C THR A 98 -9.02 -8.08 -1.90
N GLN A 99 -9.87 -7.78 -0.91
CA GLN A 99 -10.17 -6.40 -0.51
C GLN A 99 -8.90 -5.68 -0.02
N ALA A 100 -8.09 -6.34 0.82
CA ALA A 100 -6.85 -5.78 1.35
C ALA A 100 -5.87 -5.37 0.22
N ARG A 101 -5.77 -6.21 -0.81
CA ARG A 101 -4.94 -5.93 -1.99
C ARG A 101 -5.43 -4.69 -2.75
N GLU A 102 -6.74 -4.55 -2.92
CA GLU A 102 -7.33 -3.40 -3.61
C GLU A 102 -7.13 -2.10 -2.82
N HIS A 103 -7.37 -2.12 -1.51
CA HIS A 103 -7.14 -0.95 -0.64
C HIS A 103 -5.66 -0.54 -0.64
N ASN A 104 -4.75 -1.51 -0.56
CA ASN A 104 -3.32 -1.23 -0.62
C ASN A 104 -2.90 -0.65 -1.99
N HIS A 105 -3.51 -1.10 -3.09
CA HIS A 105 -3.28 -0.53 -4.41
C HIS A 105 -3.74 0.93 -4.48
N ARG A 106 -4.96 1.21 -4.02
CA ARG A 106 -5.52 2.57 -3.94
C ARG A 106 -4.64 3.51 -3.12
N ASN A 107 -4.18 3.07 -1.95
CA ASN A 107 -3.27 3.86 -1.11
C ASN A 107 -1.93 4.11 -1.82
N GLY A 108 -1.38 3.11 -2.51
CA GLY A 108 -0.16 3.26 -3.29
C GLY A 108 -0.26 4.34 -4.39
N VAL A 109 -1.40 4.40 -5.09
CA VAL A 109 -1.67 5.46 -6.09
C VAL A 109 -1.72 6.84 -5.43
N MET A 110 -2.37 6.95 -4.26
CA MET A 110 -2.47 8.20 -3.51
C MET A 110 -1.09 8.71 -3.05
N VAL A 111 -0.27 7.81 -2.48
CA VAL A 111 1.12 8.11 -2.10
C VAL A 111 1.92 8.65 -3.30
N HIS A 112 1.83 7.98 -4.46
CA HIS A 112 2.56 8.41 -5.65
C HIS A 112 2.12 9.81 -6.12
N THR A 113 0.81 10.05 -6.13
CA THR A 113 0.22 11.35 -6.50
C THR A 113 0.73 12.49 -5.61
N HIS A 114 0.78 12.27 -4.29
CA HIS A 114 1.31 13.27 -3.35
C HIS A 114 2.82 13.52 -3.54
N LEU A 115 3.59 12.47 -3.81
CA LEU A 115 5.03 12.60 -4.07
C LEU A 115 5.31 13.41 -5.34
N ASP A 116 4.56 13.17 -6.41
CA ASP A 116 4.72 13.90 -7.67
C ASP A 116 4.36 15.36 -7.53
N PHE A 117 3.23 15.67 -6.88
CA PHE A 117 2.84 17.05 -6.57
C PHE A 117 3.89 17.78 -5.73
N THR A 118 4.43 17.11 -4.70
CA THR A 118 5.47 17.68 -3.83
C THR A 118 6.76 17.96 -4.61
N ARG A 119 7.20 17.01 -5.44
CA ARG A 119 8.39 17.18 -6.30
C ARG A 119 8.21 18.34 -7.29
N GLN A 120 7.04 18.43 -7.93
CA GLN A 120 6.72 19.52 -8.84
C GLN A 120 6.71 20.88 -8.12
N SER A 121 6.12 20.94 -6.93
CA SER A 121 6.08 22.15 -6.09
C SER A 121 7.49 22.60 -5.68
N ILE A 122 8.34 21.67 -5.23
CA ILE A 122 9.75 21.95 -4.91
C ILE A 122 10.51 22.43 -6.15
N SER A 123 10.31 21.78 -7.30
CA SER A 123 10.93 22.18 -8.57
C SER A 123 10.54 23.61 -8.96
N PHE A 124 9.25 23.95 -8.86
CA PHE A 124 8.75 25.28 -9.12
C PHE A 124 9.31 26.33 -8.17
N LEU A 125 9.35 26.05 -6.85
CA LEU A 125 9.95 26.96 -5.86
C LEU A 125 11.44 27.17 -6.13
N LYS A 126 12.19 26.11 -6.47
CA LYS A 126 13.61 26.21 -6.86
C LYS A 126 13.82 27.03 -8.12
N ALA A 127 12.96 26.87 -9.13
CA ALA A 127 13.02 27.65 -10.37
C ALA A 127 12.77 29.15 -10.14
N ARG A 128 11.91 29.51 -9.17
CA ARG A 128 11.69 30.91 -8.77
C ARG A 128 12.80 31.52 -7.92
N GLY A 129 13.63 30.68 -7.29
CA GLY A 129 14.80 31.10 -6.52
C GLY A 129 16.08 31.26 -7.34
N GLN A 130 16.05 30.96 -8.65
CA GLN A 130 17.16 31.32 -9.53
C GLN A 130 17.18 32.83 -9.73
N PRO A 131 18.28 33.53 -9.41
CA PRO A 131 18.38 34.96 -9.63
C PRO A 131 18.15 35.25 -11.12
N LEU A 132 17.24 36.17 -11.44
CA LEU A 132 17.14 36.77 -12.78
C LEU A 132 18.39 37.62 -13.15
N TYR A 133 19.38 37.66 -12.26
CA TYR A 133 20.55 38.53 -12.27
C TYR A 133 21.76 37.77 -11.71
N GLY A 134 22.81 37.57 -12.52
CA GLY A 134 24.08 37.06 -12.02
C GLY A 134 24.77 38.07 -11.09
N PRO A 135 25.79 37.66 -10.30
CA PRO A 135 26.59 38.57 -9.47
C PRO A 135 27.20 39.74 -10.25
N ASP A 136 27.44 39.55 -11.56
CA ASP A 136 28.01 40.55 -12.48
C ASP A 136 26.94 41.41 -13.18
N GLY A 137 25.67 41.17 -12.87
CA GLY A 137 24.57 41.97 -13.35
C GLY A 137 24.19 41.88 -14.82
N THR A 138 24.60 40.80 -15.46
CA THR A 138 24.19 40.48 -16.81
C THR A 138 22.81 39.84 -16.78
N HIS A 139 21.85 40.46 -17.47
CA HIS A 139 20.57 39.86 -17.78
C HIS A 139 20.81 38.71 -18.76
N HIS A 140 20.61 37.47 -18.34
CA HIS A 140 20.38 36.38 -19.29
C HIS A 140 18.93 36.51 -19.76
N THR A 141 18.70 37.39 -20.74
CA THR A 141 17.46 37.33 -21.50
C THR A 141 17.44 35.97 -22.18
N GLY A 142 16.55 35.09 -21.71
CA GLY A 142 16.22 33.89 -22.45
C GLY A 142 16.00 34.28 -23.90
N THR A 143 16.69 33.60 -24.80
CA THR A 143 16.67 33.79 -26.25
C THR A 143 15.26 33.54 -26.79
N GLY A 144 14.34 34.45 -26.51
CA GLY A 144 13.10 34.66 -27.24
C GLY A 144 13.42 35.61 -28.38
N GLN A 145 13.45 35.06 -29.59
CA GLN A 145 13.65 35.80 -30.83
C GLN A 145 12.46 36.76 -31.06
N GLY A 146 12.49 37.91 -30.40
CA GLY A 146 11.53 39.00 -30.56
C GLY A 146 11.97 39.90 -31.69
N ASN A 147 11.16 39.95 -32.75
CA ASN A 147 11.38 40.75 -33.95
C ASN A 147 11.52 42.24 -33.58
N SER A 148 12.65 42.85 -33.94
CA SER A 148 12.93 44.28 -33.73
C SER A 148 11.95 45.15 -34.50
N LEU A 149 11.11 45.90 -33.79
CA LEU A 149 10.34 47.02 -34.34
C LEU A 149 10.91 48.35 -33.80
N ALA A 150 11.87 48.90 -34.52
CA ALA A 150 12.33 50.29 -34.43
C ALA A 150 12.90 50.64 -35.82
N SER A 151 12.14 51.31 -36.69
CA SER A 151 11.97 52.78 -36.79
C SER A 151 13.19 53.49 -37.36
N GLY A 152 13.06 54.10 -38.55
CA GLY A 152 14.03 55.03 -39.14
C GLY A 152 14.16 54.88 -40.64
#